data_AF-A0A5C6BXJ9-F1
#
_entry.id   AF-A0A5C6BXJ9-F1
#
_cell.length_a   1.000
_cell.length_b   1.000
_cell.length_c   1.000
_cell.angle_alpha   90.00
_cell.angle_beta   90.00
_cell.angle_gamma   90.00
#
_symmetry.space_group_name_H-M   'P 1'
#
loop_
_entity.id
_entity.type
_entity.pdbx_description
1 polymer ?
#
loop_
_entity_poly.entity_id
_entity_poly.type
_entity_poly.pdbx_seq_one_letter_code
_entity_poly.pdbx_strand_id
1 'polypeptide(L)'
;MFEFFKRLVSATKRGGSEDVVFLVNLPEISAPPTTLTALRSADSCVAVAPSVELDPAPADHPMPGPQRRRKPSRRSMVLTPHESSLASHRARLLAMRLEHLNICPPPRCRQLAAVGIQTAGDLIYSDLSKVAATFRNPQRAERAIRRYRAAIKLALGIESMMPRDALLLVAIHRRSVASLARESAAQLHRDLERFSLSSRGSKLIGHRSVPSLRRVKTWVASCREMVESASAGTPHMTQQVA
;
A
#
# COMPACT_ATOMS: atom_id res chain seq x y z
N MET A 1 28.59 -19.52 -22.08
CA MET A 1 28.20 -18.91 -20.78
C MET A 1 26.65 -18.94 -20.59
N PHE A 2 25.99 -20.04 -20.96
CA PHE A 2 24.51 -20.14 -21.09
C PHE A 2 23.89 -21.35 -20.37
N GLU A 3 24.59 -21.95 -19.40
CA GLU A 3 24.13 -23.17 -18.68
C GLU A 3 23.72 -22.92 -17.20
N PHE A 4 23.66 -21.66 -16.75
CA PHE A 4 23.27 -21.37 -15.35
C PHE A 4 21.74 -21.26 -15.14
N PHE A 5 20.96 -21.15 -16.22
CA PHE A 5 19.52 -20.85 -16.13
C PHE A 5 18.57 -22.06 -16.18
N LYS A 6 19.08 -23.28 -16.44
CA LYS A 6 18.25 -24.50 -16.52
C LYS A 6 18.13 -25.31 -15.22
N ARG A 7 18.86 -24.96 -14.16
CA ARG A 7 18.95 -25.78 -12.93
C ARG A 7 18.15 -25.26 -11.72
N LEU A 8 17.19 -24.34 -11.92
CA LEU A 8 16.42 -23.74 -10.82
C LEU A 8 14.90 -23.95 -10.92
N VAL A 9 14.45 -25.00 -11.62
CA VAL A 9 13.01 -25.36 -11.73
C VAL A 9 12.67 -26.74 -11.18
N SER A 10 13.63 -27.54 -10.71
CA SER A 10 13.31 -28.82 -10.03
C SER A 10 14.09 -28.96 -8.73
N ALA A 11 13.41 -28.63 -7.63
CA ALA A 11 13.54 -29.19 -6.28
C ALA A 11 13.32 -28.09 -5.23
N THR A 12 12.10 -28.01 -4.69
CA THR A 12 11.83 -27.85 -3.26
C THR A 12 10.32 -27.85 -3.06
N LYS A 13 9.78 -29.06 -2.94
CA LYS A 13 8.59 -29.31 -2.14
C LYS A 13 9.08 -29.34 -0.69
N ARG A 14 8.81 -28.28 0.07
CA ARG A 14 8.58 -28.31 1.53
C ARG A 14 7.93 -26.99 1.92
N GLY A 15 6.76 -27.11 2.56
CA GLY A 15 6.01 -25.99 3.09
C GLY A 15 6.72 -25.33 4.27
N GLY A 16 6.14 -24.21 4.69
CA GLY A 16 6.60 -23.45 5.85
C GLY A 16 6.91 -22.01 5.46
N SER A 17 5.94 -21.14 5.72
CA SER A 17 6.13 -19.78 6.22
C SER A 17 7.57 -19.47 6.66
N GLU A 18 8.17 -18.47 6.03
CA GLU A 18 8.91 -17.40 6.74
C GLU A 18 9.22 -16.28 5.75
N ASP A 19 8.25 -15.36 5.65
CA ASP A 19 8.51 -13.99 5.22
C ASP A 19 9.52 -13.40 6.20
N VAL A 20 10.77 -13.26 5.75
CA VAL A 20 11.79 -12.53 6.51
C VAL A 20 11.43 -11.04 6.52
N VAL A 21 10.62 -10.72 7.53
CA VAL A 21 10.75 -9.58 8.44
C VAL A 21 10.73 -8.20 7.77
N PHE A 22 9.49 -7.72 7.57
CA PHE A 22 9.19 -6.31 7.83
C PHE A 22 9.25 -6.08 9.35
N LEU A 23 10.40 -5.67 9.87
CA LEU A 23 10.48 -4.94 11.15
C LEU A 23 10.70 -3.47 10.82
N VAL A 24 9.68 -2.87 10.21
CA VAL A 24 9.35 -1.48 10.51
C VAL A 24 8.02 -1.62 11.25
N ASN A 25 8.00 -1.23 12.53
CA ASN A 25 6.78 -1.18 13.32
C ASN A 25 5.78 -0.25 12.61
N LEU A 26 4.85 -0.82 11.82
CA LEU A 26 3.68 -0.11 11.35
C LEU A 26 2.65 -0.13 12.50
N PRO A 27 2.14 1.02 12.96
CA PRO A 27 1.00 1.01 13.87
C PRO A 27 -0.19 0.31 13.20
N GLU A 28 -0.81 -0.57 13.96
CA GLU A 28 -1.95 -1.40 13.60
C GLU A 28 -3.14 -0.52 13.18
N ILE A 29 -3.48 -0.52 11.89
CA ILE A 29 -4.60 0.25 11.37
C ILE A 29 -5.86 -0.62 11.43
N SER A 30 -6.76 -0.20 12.32
CA SER A 30 -8.16 -0.64 12.44
C SER A 30 -8.83 -0.90 11.08
N ALA A 31 -9.60 -1.98 11.04
CA ALA A 31 -10.40 -2.50 9.92
C ALA A 31 -11.20 -1.43 9.14
N PRO A 32 -11.53 -1.68 7.85
CA PRO A 32 -12.29 -0.75 7.02
C PRO A 32 -13.75 -0.61 7.50
N PRO A 33 -14.40 0.55 7.28
CA PRO A 33 -15.81 0.72 7.60
C PRO A 33 -16.69 -0.16 6.72
N THR A 34 -17.53 -0.96 7.37
CA THR A 34 -18.65 -1.69 6.77
C THR A 34 -19.66 -0.69 6.21
N THR A 35 -19.61 -0.39 4.92
CA THR A 35 -20.72 0.31 4.26
C THR A 35 -21.80 -0.73 3.94
N LEU A 36 -22.85 -0.72 4.75
CA LEU A 36 -24.08 -1.48 4.55
C LEU A 36 -24.73 -1.09 3.23
N THR A 37 -24.77 -2.04 2.30
CA THR A 37 -25.74 -2.10 1.22
C THR A 37 -27.07 -2.50 1.84
N ALA A 38 -27.97 -1.54 2.05
CA ALA A 38 -29.37 -1.81 2.38
C ALA A 38 -30.26 -1.23 1.27
N LEU A 39 -31.18 -2.10 0.84
CA LEU A 39 -32.01 -2.04 -0.34
C LEU A 39 -32.99 -0.86 -0.32
N ARG A 40 -33.09 -0.17 -1.47
CA ARG A 40 -34.27 0.64 -1.82
C ARG A 40 -35.29 -0.27 -2.49
N SER A 41 -36.46 -0.41 -1.90
CA SER A 41 -37.71 -0.83 -2.57
C SER A 41 -38.91 -0.54 -1.67
N ALA A 42 -40.04 -0.23 -2.31
CA ALA A 42 -41.42 -0.04 -1.82
C ALA A 42 -41.86 1.38 -1.40
N ASP A 43 -42.38 2.11 -2.39
CA ASP A 43 -43.81 2.48 -2.55
C ASP A 43 -44.66 2.87 -1.33
N SER A 44 -45.14 4.12 -1.42
CA SER A 44 -46.56 4.53 -1.46
C SER A 44 -47.45 4.56 -0.19
N CYS A 45 -48.25 5.64 -0.17
CA CYS A 45 -49.57 5.91 0.42
C CYS A 45 -49.83 6.18 1.93
N VAL A 46 -50.19 7.45 2.21
CA VAL A 46 -51.45 7.93 2.84
C VAL A 46 -51.57 7.95 4.39
N ALA A 47 -51.38 9.18 4.92
CA ALA A 47 -52.34 10.04 5.64
C ALA A 47 -52.71 9.88 7.15
N VAL A 48 -53.08 11.06 7.66
CA VAL A 48 -54.01 11.41 8.77
C VAL A 48 -53.43 11.55 10.19
N ALA A 49 -53.35 12.82 10.62
CA ALA A 49 -53.40 13.25 12.02
C ALA A 49 -54.87 13.33 12.50
N PRO A 50 -55.18 13.35 13.81
CA PRO A 50 -55.33 14.67 14.44
C PRO A 50 -54.96 14.77 15.94
N SER A 51 -54.89 16.03 16.36
CA SER A 51 -54.59 16.64 17.65
C SER A 51 -55.52 16.29 18.82
N VAL A 52 -55.01 16.42 20.05
CA VAL A 52 -55.77 16.83 21.26
C VAL A 52 -54.89 17.75 22.13
N GLU A 53 -55.40 18.95 22.44
CA GLU A 53 -54.92 19.95 23.40
C GLU A 53 -55.26 19.58 24.86
N LEU A 54 -54.44 19.99 25.84
CA LEU A 54 -54.84 20.88 26.95
C LEU A 54 -53.66 21.22 27.90
N ASP A 55 -53.49 22.51 28.17
CA ASP A 55 -52.62 23.24 29.12
C ASP A 55 -53.10 23.13 30.61
N PRO A 56 -52.55 23.80 31.68
CA PRO A 56 -51.31 24.60 31.87
C PRO A 56 -50.53 24.47 33.23
N ALA A 57 -49.26 24.93 33.23
CA ALA A 57 -48.51 25.73 34.25
C ALA A 57 -48.18 25.17 35.70
N PRO A 58 -47.42 25.91 36.55
CA PRO A 58 -45.95 26.02 36.53
C PRO A 58 -45.29 25.73 37.91
N ALA A 59 -44.03 25.29 37.94
CA ALA A 59 -43.22 25.36 39.17
C ALA A 59 -41.71 25.46 38.88
N ASP A 60 -41.10 26.43 39.55
CA ASP A 60 -39.70 26.82 39.58
C ASP A 60 -38.72 25.68 39.80
N HIS A 61 -37.65 25.60 38.99
CA HIS A 61 -36.38 25.04 39.44
C HIS A 61 -35.15 25.68 38.75
N PRO A 62 -34.01 25.76 39.47
CA PRO A 62 -32.94 26.71 39.20
C PRO A 62 -31.91 26.23 38.16
N MET A 63 -31.33 27.23 37.50
CA MET A 63 -30.12 27.21 36.65
C MET A 63 -29.02 26.20 37.07
N PRO A 64 -28.64 25.26 36.20
CA PRO A 64 -27.32 24.64 36.25
C PRO A 64 -26.31 25.48 35.45
N GLY A 65 -25.21 25.84 36.11
CA GLY A 65 -24.19 26.76 35.60
C GLY A 65 -23.46 26.32 34.32
N PRO A 66 -22.60 27.20 33.78
CA PRO A 66 -21.92 26.98 32.50
C PRO A 66 -20.93 25.82 32.62
N GLN A 67 -21.32 24.65 32.12
CA GLN A 67 -20.40 23.54 31.89
C GLN A 67 -19.38 23.97 30.83
N ARG A 68 -18.22 24.39 31.33
CA ARG A 68 -17.01 24.66 30.57
C ARG A 68 -16.62 23.39 29.82
N ARG A 69 -17.09 23.28 28.56
CA ARG A 69 -16.70 22.24 27.60
C ARG A 69 -15.17 22.17 27.53
N ARG A 70 -14.59 21.23 28.28
CA ARG A 70 -13.20 20.83 28.12
C ARG A 70 -13.10 20.16 26.75
N LYS A 71 -12.64 20.92 25.75
CA LYS A 71 -12.23 20.38 24.45
C LYS A 71 -11.24 19.25 24.74
N PRO A 72 -11.45 18.03 24.21
CA PRO A 72 -10.46 16.98 24.33
C PRO A 72 -9.18 17.48 23.68
N SER A 73 -8.13 17.63 24.49
CA SER A 73 -6.77 17.89 24.02
C SER A 73 -6.36 16.70 23.15
N ARG A 74 -6.63 16.80 21.85
CA ARG A 74 -5.93 15.99 20.85
C ARG A 74 -4.46 16.37 21.01
N ARG A 75 -3.68 15.48 21.62
CA ARG A 75 -2.23 15.49 21.54
C ARG A 75 -1.87 15.48 20.06
N SER A 76 -1.63 16.65 19.49
CA SER A 76 -1.04 16.79 18.17
C SER A 76 0.38 16.25 18.28
N MET A 77 0.55 14.98 17.92
CA MET A 77 1.88 14.46 17.64
C MET A 77 2.43 15.28 16.48
N VAL A 78 3.47 16.07 16.75
CA VAL A 78 4.19 16.82 15.74
C VAL A 78 4.91 15.80 14.88
N LEU A 79 4.27 15.43 13.76
CA LEU A 79 4.91 14.63 12.74
C LEU A 79 6.08 15.43 12.17
N THR A 80 7.21 14.77 11.99
CA THR A 80 8.32 15.39 11.28
C THR A 80 7.89 15.72 9.84
N PRO A 81 8.44 16.76 9.19
CA PRO A 81 8.05 17.13 7.82
C PRO A 81 8.08 15.94 6.83
N HIS A 82 9.06 15.05 6.99
CA HIS A 82 9.21 13.84 6.19
C HIS A 82 8.05 12.84 6.38
N GLU A 83 7.57 12.63 7.62
CA GLU A 83 6.41 11.76 7.88
C GLU A 83 5.12 12.31 7.29
N SER A 84 4.95 13.63 7.31
CA SER A 84 3.80 14.29 6.69
C SER A 84 3.79 14.16 5.16
N SER A 85 4.97 14.27 4.54
CA SER A 85 5.14 14.10 3.09
C SER A 85 4.89 12.65 2.67
N LEU A 86 5.46 11.69 3.41
CA LEU A 86 5.19 10.26 3.19
C LEU A 86 3.72 9.90 3.39
N ALA A 87 3.04 10.47 4.38
CA ALA A 87 1.61 10.25 4.57
C ALA A 87 0.80 10.75 3.37
N SER A 88 1.14 11.94 2.86
CA SER A 88 0.54 12.52 1.65
C SER A 88 0.83 11.69 0.39
N HIS A 89 2.09 11.31 0.19
CA HIS A 89 2.53 10.46 -0.92
C HIS A 89 1.83 9.10 -0.91
N ARG A 90 1.78 8.45 0.26
CA ARG A 90 1.15 7.15 0.45
C ARG A 90 -0.35 7.21 0.17
N ALA A 91 -1.05 8.20 0.74
CA ALA A 91 -2.48 8.40 0.49
C ALA A 91 -2.76 8.61 -1.00
N ARG A 92 -1.95 9.45 -1.66
CA ARG A 92 -2.04 9.68 -3.11
C ARG A 92 -1.85 8.39 -3.91
N LEU A 93 -0.80 7.61 -3.63
CA LEU A 93 -0.54 6.36 -4.35
C LEU A 93 -1.65 5.32 -4.15
N LEU A 94 -2.18 5.19 -2.94
CA LEU A 94 -3.27 4.24 -2.65
C LEU A 94 -4.56 4.62 -3.38
N ALA A 95 -4.85 5.91 -3.51
CA ALA A 95 -6.02 6.42 -4.23
C ALA A 95 -5.87 6.35 -5.77
N MET A 96 -4.66 6.16 -6.30
CA MET A 96 -4.45 6.09 -7.75
C MET A 96 -5.09 4.84 -8.37
N ARG A 97 -5.74 5.03 -9.52
CA ARG A 97 -6.29 3.95 -10.35
C ARG A 97 -5.16 3.07 -10.91
N LEU A 98 -5.40 1.76 -10.99
CA LEU A 98 -4.43 0.79 -11.53
C LEU A 98 -3.98 1.10 -12.96
N GLU A 99 -4.88 1.68 -13.77
CA GLU A 99 -4.62 2.12 -15.15
C GLU A 99 -3.50 3.17 -15.21
N HIS A 100 -3.48 4.11 -14.25
CA HIS A 100 -2.48 5.18 -14.19
C HIS A 100 -1.14 4.71 -13.64
N LEU A 101 -1.16 3.66 -12.81
CA LEU A 101 0.07 3.08 -12.25
C LEU A 101 0.92 2.35 -13.28
N ASN A 102 0.35 1.93 -14.41
CA ASN A 102 1.05 1.23 -15.49
C ASN A 102 1.82 -0.03 -15.00
N ILE A 103 1.31 -0.71 -13.96
CA ILE A 103 1.90 -1.95 -13.41
C ILE A 103 1.34 -3.21 -14.08
N CYS A 104 0.10 -3.14 -14.56
CA CYS A 104 -0.58 -4.20 -15.29
C CYS A 104 -0.81 -3.78 -16.75
N PRO A 105 -0.85 -4.72 -17.70
CA PRO A 105 -1.33 -4.42 -19.05
C PRO A 105 -2.83 -4.09 -19.02
N PRO A 106 -3.34 -3.22 -19.91
CA PRO A 106 -4.72 -2.73 -19.86
C PRO A 106 -5.81 -3.83 -19.77
N PRO A 107 -5.71 -4.97 -20.50
CA PRO A 107 -6.70 -6.04 -20.38
C PRO A 107 -6.77 -6.62 -18.95
N ARG A 108 -5.63 -6.72 -18.26
CA ARG A 108 -5.59 -7.21 -16.88
C ARG A 108 -6.15 -6.20 -15.91
N CYS A 109 -5.93 -4.90 -16.15
CA CYS A 109 -6.51 -3.87 -15.30
C CYS A 109 -8.05 -3.86 -15.42
N ARG A 110 -8.61 -4.08 -16.63
CA ARG A 110 -10.07 -4.28 -16.82
C ARG A 110 -10.61 -5.52 -16.11
N GLN A 111 -9.87 -6.63 -16.16
CA GLN A 111 -10.23 -7.86 -15.43
C GLN A 111 -10.24 -7.64 -13.91
N LEU A 112 -9.25 -6.93 -13.37
CA LEU A 112 -9.22 -6.58 -11.95
C LEU A 112 -10.37 -5.63 -11.57
N ALA A 113 -10.68 -4.65 -12.43
CA ALA A 113 -11.81 -3.75 -12.22
C ALA A 113 -13.16 -4.49 -12.19
N ALA A 114 -13.34 -5.53 -13.01
CA ALA A 114 -14.54 -6.37 -12.99
C ALA A 114 -14.74 -7.13 -11.67
N VAL A 115 -13.66 -7.36 -10.92
CA VAL A 115 -13.68 -8.00 -9.59
C VAL A 115 -13.79 -6.96 -8.45
N GLY A 116 -13.93 -5.68 -8.80
CA GLY A 116 -14.03 -4.57 -7.85
C GLY A 116 -12.71 -3.94 -7.43
N ILE A 117 -11.58 -4.30 -8.07
CA ILE A 117 -10.27 -3.72 -7.77
C ILE A 117 -9.96 -2.62 -8.78
N GLN A 118 -10.09 -1.36 -8.36
CA GLN A 118 -9.87 -0.21 -9.24
C GLN A 118 -8.60 0.57 -8.86
N THR A 119 -8.26 0.60 -7.57
CA THR A 119 -7.15 1.39 -7.03
C THR A 119 -5.98 0.54 -6.54
N ALA A 120 -4.83 1.19 -6.30
CA ALA A 120 -3.70 0.54 -5.64
C ALA A 120 -4.05 0.07 -4.23
N GLY A 121 -4.87 0.84 -3.51
CA GLY A 121 -5.39 0.48 -2.19
C GLY A 121 -6.18 -0.82 -2.23
N ASP A 122 -7.14 -0.92 -3.15
CA ASP A 122 -7.97 -2.13 -3.31
C ASP A 122 -7.10 -3.37 -3.55
N LEU A 123 -6.05 -3.23 -4.38
CA LEU A 123 -5.14 -4.33 -4.68
C LEU A 123 -4.26 -4.72 -3.47
N ILE A 124 -3.90 -3.77 -2.61
CA ILE A 124 -3.10 -4.02 -1.41
C ILE A 124 -3.94 -4.65 -0.29
N TYR A 125 -5.20 -4.29 -0.14
CA TYR A 125 -6.06 -4.78 0.96
C TYR A 125 -6.93 -5.97 0.57
N SER A 126 -7.05 -6.30 -0.72
CA SER A 126 -7.79 -7.48 -1.19
C SER A 126 -7.11 -8.81 -0.86
N ASP A 127 -7.95 -9.85 -0.78
CA ASP A 127 -7.53 -11.25 -0.64
C ASP A 127 -7.05 -11.80 -2.00
N LEU A 128 -5.76 -12.13 -2.10
CA LEU A 128 -5.15 -12.57 -3.36
C LEU A 128 -5.78 -13.88 -3.87
N SER A 129 -6.11 -14.80 -2.97
CA SER A 129 -6.58 -16.13 -3.35
C SER A 129 -7.97 -16.03 -3.96
N LYS A 130 -8.85 -15.21 -3.37
CA LYS A 130 -10.18 -14.91 -3.92
C LYS A 130 -10.09 -14.21 -5.27
N VAL A 131 -9.23 -13.20 -5.37
CA VAL A 131 -9.06 -12.43 -6.62
C VAL A 131 -8.49 -13.33 -7.71
N ALA A 132 -7.48 -14.14 -7.41
CA ALA A 132 -6.86 -15.04 -8.38
C ALA A 132 -7.82 -16.13 -8.88
N ALA A 133 -8.75 -16.61 -8.04
CA ALA A 133 -9.74 -17.62 -8.40
C ALA A 133 -10.66 -17.19 -9.55
N THR A 134 -10.86 -15.89 -9.76
CA THR A 134 -11.68 -15.35 -10.85
C THR A 134 -11.01 -15.43 -12.23
N PHE A 135 -9.71 -15.72 -12.28
CA PHE A 135 -8.95 -15.81 -13.53
C PHE A 135 -8.88 -17.24 -14.06
N ARG A 136 -8.85 -17.38 -15.40
CA ARG A 136 -8.69 -18.67 -16.09
C ARG A 136 -7.51 -19.52 -15.59
N ASN A 137 -6.43 -18.87 -15.14
CA ASN A 137 -5.30 -19.55 -14.51
C ASN A 137 -4.97 -18.88 -13.16
N PRO A 138 -5.49 -19.43 -12.05
CA PRO A 138 -5.39 -18.77 -10.74
C PRO A 138 -3.94 -18.70 -10.25
N GLN A 139 -3.17 -19.78 -10.41
CA GLN A 139 -1.76 -19.83 -9.96
C GLN A 139 -0.90 -18.76 -10.66
N ARG A 140 -1.08 -18.57 -11.97
CA ARG A 140 -0.35 -17.54 -12.72
C ARG A 140 -0.83 -16.13 -12.36
N ALA A 141 -2.13 -15.95 -12.16
CA ALA A 141 -2.71 -14.66 -11.76
C ALA A 141 -2.21 -14.25 -10.37
N GLU A 142 -2.24 -15.17 -9.41
CA GLU A 142 -1.75 -14.94 -8.05
C GLU A 142 -0.27 -14.52 -8.04
N ARG A 143 0.59 -15.22 -8.79
CA ARG A 143 2.01 -14.84 -8.94
C ARG A 143 2.20 -13.46 -9.58
N ALA A 144 1.29 -13.03 -10.46
CA ALA A 144 1.34 -11.68 -11.02
C ALA A 144 0.89 -10.63 -9.99
N ILE A 145 -0.22 -10.88 -9.30
CA ILE A 145 -0.79 -10.01 -8.26
C ILE A 145 0.20 -9.83 -7.10
N ARG A 146 0.84 -10.91 -6.64
CA ARG A 146 1.91 -10.84 -5.61
C ARG A 146 3.04 -9.90 -6.02
N ARG A 147 3.46 -9.95 -7.29
CA ARG A 147 4.49 -9.04 -7.82
C ARG A 147 4.02 -7.58 -7.87
N TYR A 148 2.78 -7.35 -8.28
CA TYR A 148 2.20 -6.00 -8.29
C TYR A 148 2.10 -5.41 -6.88
N ARG A 149 1.64 -6.21 -5.92
CA ARG A 149 1.59 -5.81 -4.50
C ARG A 149 2.98 -5.50 -3.95
N ALA A 150 3.98 -6.33 -4.26
CA ALA A 150 5.36 -6.06 -3.84
C ALA A 150 5.88 -4.72 -4.40
N ALA A 151 5.60 -4.43 -5.68
CA ALA A 151 5.99 -3.18 -6.31
C ALA A 151 5.28 -1.97 -5.69
N ILE A 152 3.97 -2.06 -5.43
CA ILE A 152 3.22 -1.00 -4.76
C ILE A 152 3.76 -0.79 -3.34
N LYS A 153 3.96 -1.85 -2.54
CA LYS A 153 4.51 -1.75 -1.18
C LYS A 153 5.87 -1.06 -1.15
N LEU A 154 6.73 -1.38 -2.11
CA LEU A 154 8.05 -0.74 -2.23
C LEU A 154 7.91 0.75 -2.57
N ALA A 155 7.06 1.11 -3.53
CA ALA A 155 6.80 2.49 -3.90
C ALA A 155 6.17 3.32 -2.77
N LEU A 156 5.28 2.72 -1.95
CA LEU A 156 4.69 3.40 -0.78
C LEU A 156 5.73 3.80 0.27
N GLY A 157 6.89 3.14 0.30
CA GLY A 157 7.99 3.50 1.20
C GLY A 157 8.90 4.59 0.65
N ILE A 158 8.98 4.78 -0.68
CA ILE A 158 9.97 5.65 -1.32
C ILE A 158 9.25 6.75 -2.10
N GLU A 159 9.25 7.96 -1.56
CA GLU A 159 8.42 9.08 -2.02
C GLU A 159 8.60 9.48 -3.50
N SER A 160 9.80 9.29 -4.05
CA SER A 160 10.12 9.62 -5.45
C SER A 160 9.94 8.44 -6.42
N MET A 161 9.41 7.30 -5.94
CA MET A 161 9.27 6.08 -6.71
C MET A 161 7.84 5.85 -7.18
N MET A 162 7.69 5.54 -8.47
CA MET A 162 6.41 5.10 -9.01
C MET A 162 6.29 3.57 -8.94
N PRO A 163 5.10 2.99 -8.70
CA PRO A 163 4.91 1.53 -8.66
C PRO A 163 5.40 0.79 -9.91
N ARG A 164 5.36 1.41 -11.08
CA ARG A 164 5.95 0.87 -12.32
C ARG A 164 7.46 0.68 -12.22
N ASP A 165 8.16 1.68 -11.68
CA ASP A 165 9.61 1.62 -11.53
C ASP A 165 10.00 0.58 -10.46
N ALA A 166 9.22 0.54 -9.37
CA ALA A 166 9.34 -0.49 -8.34
C ALA A 166 9.13 -1.91 -8.91
N LEU A 167 8.27 -2.09 -9.92
CA LEU A 167 8.05 -3.37 -10.58
C LEU A 167 9.29 -3.87 -11.32
N LEU A 168 10.11 -2.97 -11.87
CA LEU A 168 11.40 -3.31 -12.47
C LEU A 168 12.36 -3.82 -11.39
N LEU A 169 12.45 -3.12 -10.26
CA LEU A 169 13.27 -3.53 -9.11
C LEU A 169 12.86 -4.91 -8.58
N VAL A 170 11.57 -5.15 -8.43
CA VAL A 170 11.03 -6.47 -8.03
C VAL A 170 11.37 -7.55 -9.06
N ALA A 171 11.42 -7.22 -10.35
CA ALA A 171 11.76 -8.15 -11.43
C ALA A 171 13.24 -8.53 -11.45
N ILE A 172 14.14 -7.64 -11.03
CA ILE A 172 15.57 -7.92 -10.79
C ILE A 172 15.86 -8.37 -9.35
N HIS A 173 14.83 -8.78 -8.61
CA HIS A 173 14.92 -9.35 -7.26
C HIS A 173 15.34 -8.37 -6.14
N ARG A 174 15.13 -7.07 -6.32
CA ARG A 174 15.30 -6.06 -5.26
C ARG A 174 13.92 -5.66 -4.72
N ARG A 175 13.59 -6.13 -3.52
CA ARG A 175 12.21 -6.08 -2.99
C ARG A 175 12.07 -5.33 -1.65
N SER A 176 13.17 -4.90 -1.05
CA SER A 176 13.16 -4.24 0.25
C SER A 176 13.98 -2.95 0.24
N VAL A 177 13.55 -1.99 1.05
CA VAL A 177 14.27 -0.72 1.29
C VAL A 177 15.66 -1.01 1.85
N ALA A 178 15.79 -1.95 2.78
CA ALA A 178 17.07 -2.35 3.37
C ALA A 178 18.04 -3.01 2.36
N SER A 179 17.54 -3.71 1.33
CA SER A 179 18.39 -4.21 0.24
C SER A 179 18.87 -3.06 -0.63
N LEU A 180 17.97 -2.16 -1.02
CA LEU A 180 18.28 -1.02 -1.88
C LEU A 180 19.26 -0.04 -1.24
N ALA A 181 19.15 0.19 0.07
CA ALA A 181 20.04 1.10 0.81
C ALA A 181 21.52 0.66 0.75
N ARG A 182 21.76 -0.66 0.76
CA ARG A 182 23.10 -1.26 0.72
C ARG A 182 23.69 -1.37 -0.69
N GLU A 183 22.88 -1.19 -1.72
CA GLU A 183 23.32 -1.32 -3.10
C GLU A 183 23.96 -0.05 -3.63
N SER A 184 24.86 -0.21 -4.60
CA SER A 184 25.39 0.91 -5.38
C SER A 184 24.40 1.28 -6.48
N ALA A 185 24.02 2.56 -6.54
CA ALA A 185 23.13 3.08 -7.58
C ALA A 185 23.66 2.83 -9.00
N ALA A 186 24.98 2.86 -9.20
CA ALA A 186 25.59 2.57 -10.49
C ALA A 186 25.45 1.10 -10.89
N GLN A 187 25.60 0.18 -9.93
CA GLN A 187 25.39 -1.25 -10.19
C GLN A 187 23.93 -1.54 -10.49
N LEU A 188 23.03 -0.98 -9.69
CA LEU A 188 21.59 -1.15 -9.86
C LEU A 188 21.11 -0.64 -11.23
N HIS A 189 21.65 0.48 -11.70
CA HIS A 189 21.36 0.99 -13.03
C HIS A 189 21.82 0.05 -14.14
N ARG A 190 23.06 -0.47 -14.07
CA ARG A 190 23.57 -1.46 -15.04
C ARG A 190 22.72 -2.72 -15.08
N ASP A 191 22.24 -3.18 -13.92
CA ASP A 191 21.37 -4.34 -13.84
C ASP A 191 20.00 -4.08 -14.48
N LEU A 192 19.44 -2.88 -14.31
CA LEU A 192 18.22 -2.45 -14.99
C LEU A 192 18.40 -2.34 -16.51
N GLU A 193 19.53 -1.79 -16.98
CA GLU A 193 19.89 -1.73 -18.40
C GLU A 193 20.03 -3.13 -18.98
N ARG A 194 20.79 -4.01 -18.33
CA ARG A 194 20.94 -5.40 -18.76
C ARG A 194 19.60 -6.13 -18.77
N PHE A 195 18.77 -5.92 -17.76
CA PHE A 195 17.43 -6.50 -17.71
C PHE A 195 16.57 -6.01 -18.88
N SER A 196 16.68 -4.74 -19.26
CA SER A 196 15.92 -4.15 -20.38
C SER A 196 16.20 -4.84 -21.72
N LEU A 197 17.44 -5.31 -21.92
CA LEU A 197 17.85 -6.06 -23.10
C LEU A 197 17.33 -7.51 -23.12
N SER A 198 16.87 -8.03 -21.98
CA SER A 198 16.28 -9.37 -21.92
C SER A 198 14.88 -9.39 -22.54
N SER A 199 14.47 -10.54 -23.09
CA SER A 199 13.11 -10.73 -23.65
C SER A 199 11.99 -10.45 -22.64
N ARG A 200 12.24 -10.71 -21.35
CA ARG A 200 11.31 -10.43 -20.26
C ARG A 200 11.29 -8.93 -19.92
N GLY A 201 12.45 -8.29 -19.84
CA GLY A 201 12.54 -6.87 -19.49
C GLY A 201 12.05 -5.97 -20.61
N SER A 202 12.38 -6.28 -21.86
CA SER A 202 11.85 -5.59 -23.04
C SER A 202 10.31 -5.59 -23.05
N LYS A 203 9.67 -6.74 -22.76
CA LYS A 203 8.21 -6.83 -22.62
C LYS A 203 7.64 -6.02 -21.45
N LEU A 204 8.37 -5.93 -20.34
CA LEU A 204 7.93 -5.20 -19.14
C LEU A 204 8.06 -3.69 -19.30
N ILE A 205 9.11 -3.25 -19.99
CA ILE A 205 9.40 -1.84 -20.25
C ILE A 205 8.52 -1.32 -21.39
N GLY A 206 8.30 -2.14 -22.43
CA GLY A 206 7.55 -1.76 -23.63
C GLY A 206 8.26 -0.65 -24.40
N HIS A 207 7.51 0.36 -24.83
CA HIS A 207 8.02 1.52 -25.60
C HIS A 207 8.68 2.61 -24.75
N ARG A 208 8.99 2.34 -23.47
CA ARG A 208 9.50 3.38 -22.57
C ARG A 208 10.99 3.20 -22.30
N SER A 209 11.61 4.21 -21.71
CA SER A 209 13.00 4.13 -21.26
C SER A 209 13.13 3.47 -19.87
N VAL A 210 14.33 2.95 -19.63
CA VAL A 210 14.81 2.54 -18.30
C VAL A 210 14.93 3.78 -17.41
N PRO A 211 14.67 3.70 -16.09
CA PRO A 211 14.90 4.82 -15.19
C PRO A 211 16.35 5.30 -15.23
N SER A 212 16.55 6.63 -15.32
CA SER A 212 17.89 7.21 -15.39
C SER A 212 18.68 7.02 -14.09
N LEU A 213 20.01 7.00 -14.21
CA LEU A 213 20.92 6.88 -13.06
C LEU A 213 20.66 7.95 -11.98
N ARG A 214 20.29 9.17 -12.36
CA ARG A 214 19.95 10.24 -11.41
C ARG A 214 18.75 9.86 -10.53
N ARG A 215 17.71 9.24 -11.12
CA ARG A 215 16.54 8.77 -10.37
C ARG A 215 16.92 7.62 -9.45
N VAL A 216 17.71 6.66 -9.94
CA VAL A 216 18.21 5.53 -9.14
C VAL A 216 19.03 6.01 -7.93
N LYS A 217 19.91 7.01 -8.12
CA LYS A 217 20.65 7.64 -7.01
C LYS A 217 19.71 8.24 -5.96
N THR A 218 18.66 8.91 -6.40
CA THR A 218 17.65 9.51 -5.50
C THR A 218 16.93 8.44 -4.67
N TRP A 219 16.56 7.31 -5.29
CA TRP A 219 15.92 6.20 -4.57
C TRP A 219 16.84 5.56 -3.53
N VAL A 220 18.10 5.30 -3.90
CA VAL A 220 19.07 4.69 -2.98
C VAL A 220 19.39 5.64 -1.82
N ALA A 221 19.55 6.94 -2.08
CA ALA A 221 19.75 7.95 -1.04
C ALA A 221 18.57 7.99 -0.06
N SER A 222 17.34 8.10 -0.56
CA SER A 222 16.14 8.06 0.26
C SER A 222 16.04 6.77 1.09
N CYS A 223 16.39 5.61 0.52
CA CYS A 223 16.42 4.36 1.28
C CYS A 223 17.45 4.37 2.42
N ARG A 224 18.61 5.02 2.25
CA ARG A 224 19.64 5.14 3.29
C ARG A 224 19.16 6.03 4.42
N GLU A 225 18.64 7.21 4.10
CA GLU A 225 18.05 8.13 5.07
C GLU A 225 16.95 7.46 5.90
N MET A 226 16.09 6.65 5.27
CA MET A 226 15.06 5.89 5.98
C MET A 226 15.64 4.84 6.93
N VAL A 227 16.69 4.12 6.51
CA VAL A 227 17.35 3.10 7.35
C VAL A 227 18.07 3.75 8.52
N GLU A 228 18.76 4.87 8.29
CA GLU A 228 19.43 5.65 9.32
C GLU A 228 18.43 6.24 10.33
N SER A 229 17.31 6.77 9.86
CA SER A 229 16.23 7.29 10.72
C SER A 229 15.60 6.19 11.55
N ALA A 230 15.41 4.99 10.98
CA ALA A 230 14.87 3.84 11.70
C ALA A 230 15.86 3.32 12.77
N SER A 231 17.16 3.33 12.51
CA SER A 231 18.16 2.95 13.51
C SER A 231 18.33 4.00 14.61
N ALA A 232 18.21 5.30 14.28
CA ALA A 232 18.30 6.39 15.26
C ALA A 232 17.08 6.45 16.20
N GLY A 233 15.90 6.04 15.73
CA GLY A 233 14.65 6.05 16.49
C GLY A 233 14.43 4.85 17.41
N THR A 234 15.38 3.90 17.49
CA THR A 234 15.29 2.77 18.44
C THR A 234 16.01 3.17 19.74
N PRO A 235 15.31 3.60 20.81
CA PRO A 235 15.94 3.76 22.10
C PRO A 235 16.41 2.40 22.57
N HIS A 236 17.73 2.24 22.64
CA HIS A 236 18.37 1.11 23.29
C HIS A 236 17.96 1.16 24.76
N MET A 237 16.92 0.42 25.17
CA MET A 237 16.67 0.13 26.58
C MET A 237 17.82 -0.75 27.04
N THR A 238 18.89 -0.11 27.50
CA THR A 238 20.01 -0.75 28.17
C THR A 238 19.46 -1.53 29.35
N GLN A 239 19.50 -2.85 29.21
CA GLN A 239 19.15 -3.82 30.24
C GLN A 239 20.18 -3.67 31.38
N GLN A 240 19.88 -2.82 32.36
CA GLN A 240 20.45 -2.93 33.70
C GLN A 240 19.85 -4.19 34.32
N VAL A 241 20.64 -5.27 34.38
CA VAL A 241 20.42 -6.37 35.30
C VAL A 241 21.76 -6.73 35.93
N ALA A 242 21.82 -6.43 37.23
CA ALA A 242 22.70 -6.93 38.30
C ALA A 242 24.21 -6.72 38.16
#